data_AF-A0A1B6G8L6-F1
#
_entry.id   AF-A0A1B6G8L6-F1
#
_cell.length_a   1.000
_cell.length_b   1.000
_cell.length_c   1.000
_cell.angle_alpha   90.00
_cell.angle_beta   90.00
_cell.angle_gamma   90.00
#
_symmetry.space_group_name_H-M   'P 1'
#
loop_
_entity.id
_entity.type
_entity.pdbx_description
1 polymer ?
#
loop_
_entity_poly.entity_id
_entity_poly.type
_entity_poly.pdbx_seq_one_letter_code
_entity_poly.pdbx_strand_id
1 'polypeptide(L)'
;SYNAIESNDQVMSRLIFLLVLATAIVATSASRRNNKHCRRNLNNINLSLNDCYCQQPLFVTFAQKTEENLMLDNICITLFPLPDDAETFQIYMSKIYCDGSSEIISFVATQMETGIIKYASPYCTFTDTIFGYAGCDTYLVYRCFEFGDCGSVDGTLVFGLSKQCKTIGLSCLRKVEEIVEESKIRNNEYYVLPMKLPNQCVTQQLCVAPPNPFYNHLPAHSTRSLHK
;
A
#
# COMPACT_ATOMS: atom_id res chain seq x y z
N SER A 1 14.28 26.81 61.75
CA SER A 1 14.96 25.94 60.76
C SER A 1 14.07 24.73 60.52
N TYR A 2 13.16 24.79 59.55
CA TYR A 2 12.26 23.68 59.24
C TYR A 2 12.85 22.89 58.07
N ASN A 3 13.50 21.75 58.36
CA ASN A 3 13.82 20.76 57.35
C ASN A 3 12.70 19.73 57.37
N ALA A 4 11.78 19.83 56.41
CA ALA A 4 10.80 18.79 56.15
C ALA A 4 11.53 17.61 55.47
N ILE A 5 11.63 16.49 56.17
CA ILE A 5 12.07 15.22 55.59
C ILE A 5 10.88 14.69 54.80
N GLU A 6 10.89 14.89 53.48
CA GLU A 6 9.91 14.32 52.56
C GLU A 6 10.01 12.79 52.64
N SER A 7 8.90 12.08 52.89
CA SER A 7 8.94 10.62 53.06
C SER A 7 9.27 9.94 51.74
N ASN A 8 10.05 8.85 51.78
CA ASN A 8 10.45 8.08 50.59
C ASN A 8 9.26 7.63 49.73
N ASP A 9 8.07 7.46 50.32
CA ASP A 9 6.84 7.09 49.60
C ASP A 9 6.31 8.21 48.70
N GLN A 10 6.45 9.49 49.12
CA GLN A 10 6.08 10.63 48.27
C GLN A 10 7.04 10.79 47.09
N VAL A 11 8.33 10.51 47.30
CA VAL A 11 9.35 10.56 46.25
C VAL A 11 9.13 9.44 45.23
N MET A 12 8.88 8.21 45.70
CA MET A 12 8.58 7.05 44.84
C MET A 12 7.30 7.22 44.04
N SER A 13 6.23 7.74 44.65
CA SER A 13 4.96 7.99 43.97
C SER A 13 5.11 9.03 42.84
N ARG A 14 5.87 10.10 43.08
CA ARG A 14 6.19 11.11 42.04
C ARG A 14 7.05 10.53 40.91
N LEU A 15 8.04 9.69 41.22
CA LEU A 15 8.87 9.03 40.22
C LEU A 15 8.06 8.07 39.34
N ILE A 16 7.15 7.29 39.92
CA ILE A 16 6.25 6.40 39.16
C ILE A 16 5.32 7.23 38.28
N PHE A 17 4.74 8.32 38.80
CA PHE A 17 3.86 9.19 38.02
C PHE A 17 4.60 9.84 36.85
N LEU A 18 5.85 10.27 37.05
CA LEU A 18 6.71 10.83 36.00
C LEU A 18 7.09 9.78 34.96
N LEU A 19 7.38 8.53 35.37
CA LEU A 19 7.66 7.42 34.45
C LEU A 19 6.42 7.02 33.63
N VAL A 20 5.23 7.02 34.25
CA VAL A 20 3.95 6.76 33.55
C VAL A 20 3.62 7.90 32.58
N LEU A 21 3.84 9.16 32.96
CA LEU A 21 3.68 10.28 32.03
C LEU A 21 4.70 10.23 30.88
N ALA A 22 5.96 9.92 31.17
CA ALA A 22 7.00 9.83 30.15
C ALA A 22 6.70 8.71 29.14
N THR A 23 6.26 7.54 29.63
CA THR A 23 5.85 6.42 28.75
C THR A 23 4.57 6.74 27.97
N ALA A 24 3.60 7.44 28.54
CA ALA A 24 2.43 7.92 27.82
C ALA A 24 2.77 8.97 26.73
N ILE A 25 3.73 9.85 26.98
CA ILE A 25 4.21 10.84 26.01
C ILE A 25 5.01 10.17 24.89
N VAL A 26 5.84 9.16 25.19
CA VAL A 26 6.57 8.38 24.19
C VAL A 26 5.62 7.53 23.34
N ALA A 27 4.59 6.90 23.95
CA ALA A 27 3.58 6.15 23.21
C ALA A 27 2.70 7.04 22.31
N THR A 28 2.34 8.24 22.76
CA THR A 28 1.55 9.19 21.95
C THR A 28 2.38 9.88 20.86
N SER A 29 3.69 10.06 21.05
CA SER A 29 4.58 10.58 20.01
C SER A 29 4.95 9.53 18.96
N ALA A 30 5.03 8.23 19.33
CA ALA A 30 5.19 7.13 18.38
C ALA A 30 3.95 6.96 17.48
N SER A 31 2.74 7.20 18.01
CA SER A 31 1.49 7.14 17.23
C SER A 31 1.22 8.40 16.38
N ARG A 32 1.93 9.51 16.65
CA ARG A 32 1.78 10.81 15.93
C ARG A 32 2.92 11.10 14.94
N ARG A 33 3.40 10.11 14.19
CA ARG A 33 3.88 10.43 12.83
C ARG A 33 2.66 10.70 11.94
N ASN A 34 2.01 11.84 12.18
CA ASN A 34 1.13 12.45 11.19
C ASN A 34 1.98 12.65 9.94
N ASN A 35 1.76 11.84 8.90
CA ASN A 35 2.33 12.11 7.58
C ASN A 35 1.73 13.42 7.07
N LYS A 36 2.35 14.55 7.43
CA LYS A 36 2.06 15.91 6.97
C LYS A 36 2.26 16.07 5.45
N HIS A 37 2.56 15.00 4.72
CA HIS A 37 2.89 14.99 3.30
C HIS A 37 1.76 14.46 2.42
N CYS A 38 0.71 13.89 3.00
CA CYS A 38 -0.45 13.46 2.25
C CYS A 38 -1.32 14.64 1.84
N ARG A 39 -1.47 14.85 0.53
CA ARG A 39 -2.35 15.87 0.00
C ARG A 39 -3.80 15.39 0.04
N ARG A 40 -4.65 16.15 0.73
CA ARG A 40 -6.07 15.80 0.91
C ARG A 40 -7.00 16.34 -0.19
N ASN A 41 -6.53 17.27 -1.01
CA ASN A 41 -7.34 17.96 -2.02
C ASN A 41 -6.71 17.79 -3.41
N LEU A 42 -6.83 16.60 -3.97
CA LEU A 42 -6.61 16.35 -5.39
C LEU A 42 -7.96 16.10 -6.05
N ASN A 43 -8.19 16.68 -7.22
CA ASN A 43 -9.38 16.36 -8.00
C ASN A 43 -9.26 14.91 -8.46
N ASN A 44 -10.25 14.10 -8.14
CA ASN A 44 -10.31 12.69 -8.51
C ASN A 44 -11.07 12.49 -9.82
N ILE A 45 -10.72 11.43 -10.53
CA ILE A 45 -11.44 10.93 -11.70
C ILE A 45 -12.44 9.88 -11.24
N ASN A 46 -13.59 9.82 -11.95
CA ASN A 46 -14.57 8.78 -11.75
C ASN A 46 -14.06 7.43 -12.27
N LEU A 47 -13.31 6.70 -11.44
CA LEU A 47 -12.89 5.32 -11.67
C LEU A 47 -13.04 4.54 -10.36
N SER A 48 -13.92 3.55 -10.35
CA SER A 48 -14.21 2.71 -9.18
C SER A 48 -13.31 1.47 -9.10
N LEU A 49 -13.24 0.81 -7.95
CA LEU A 49 -12.61 -0.51 -7.80
C LEU A 49 -13.27 -1.55 -8.70
N ASN A 50 -14.59 -1.45 -8.90
CA ASN A 50 -15.31 -2.37 -9.77
C ASN A 50 -14.96 -2.13 -11.25
N ASP A 51 -14.76 -0.88 -11.67
CA ASP A 51 -14.24 -0.57 -13.02
C ASP A 51 -12.83 -1.16 -13.20
N CYS A 52 -11.96 -0.99 -12.20
CA CYS A 52 -10.62 -1.58 -12.18
C CYS A 52 -10.68 -3.11 -12.28
N TYR A 53 -11.59 -3.77 -11.54
CA TYR A 53 -11.82 -5.21 -11.60
C TYR A 53 -12.28 -5.66 -12.99
N CYS A 54 -13.20 -4.93 -13.62
CA CYS A 54 -13.69 -5.25 -14.97
C CYS A 54 -12.61 -5.04 -16.05
N GLN A 55 -11.61 -4.21 -15.79
CA GLN A 55 -10.53 -3.87 -16.74
C GLN A 55 -9.23 -4.63 -16.47
N GLN A 56 -9.20 -5.50 -15.47
CA GLN A 56 -7.97 -6.19 -15.06
C GLN A 56 -7.44 -7.18 -16.13
N PRO A 57 -6.15 -7.58 -16.07
CA PRO A 57 -5.12 -7.07 -15.17
C PRO A 57 -4.75 -5.61 -15.49
N LEU A 58 -4.45 -4.84 -14.44
CA LEU A 58 -3.92 -3.48 -14.58
C LEU A 58 -2.40 -3.51 -14.45
N PHE A 59 -1.70 -2.60 -15.12
CA PHE A 59 -0.25 -2.57 -15.23
C PHE A 59 0.27 -1.19 -14.82
N VAL A 60 1.35 -1.18 -14.05
CA VAL A 60 2.02 0.06 -13.67
C VAL A 60 2.95 0.51 -14.79
N THR A 61 2.62 1.59 -15.50
CA THR A 61 3.36 2.00 -16.72
C THR A 61 4.58 2.85 -16.43
N PHE A 62 4.55 3.62 -15.36
CA PHE A 62 5.69 4.36 -14.83
C PHE A 62 5.55 4.46 -13.31
N ALA A 63 6.68 4.63 -12.62
CA ALA A 63 6.75 4.85 -11.18
C ALA A 63 7.80 5.90 -10.86
N GLN A 64 7.84 6.39 -9.62
CA GLN A 64 8.94 7.23 -9.16
C GLN A 64 10.27 6.48 -9.29
N LYS A 65 11.32 7.17 -9.73
CA LYS A 65 12.65 6.61 -9.90
C LYS A 65 13.29 6.38 -8.52
N THR A 66 13.44 5.11 -8.17
CA THR A 66 14.14 4.62 -6.97
C THR A 66 15.06 3.48 -7.37
N GLU A 67 16.05 3.13 -6.54
CA GLU A 67 16.92 1.98 -6.81
C GLU A 67 16.12 0.67 -6.97
N GLU A 68 15.07 0.48 -6.16
CA GLU A 68 14.16 -0.66 -6.29
C GLU A 68 13.42 -0.66 -7.63
N ASN A 69 12.81 0.46 -8.00
CA ASN A 69 12.00 0.53 -9.23
C ASN A 69 12.84 0.41 -10.50
N LEU A 70 14.12 0.80 -10.47
CA LEU A 70 15.05 0.62 -11.59
C LEU A 70 15.37 -0.86 -11.88
N MET A 71 15.13 -1.75 -10.92
CA MET A 71 15.30 -3.19 -11.12
C MET A 71 14.04 -3.87 -11.66
N LEU A 72 12.90 -3.16 -11.75
CA LEU A 72 11.63 -3.73 -12.18
C LEU A 72 11.46 -3.70 -13.70
N ASP A 73 11.04 -4.83 -14.27
CA ASP A 73 10.62 -4.92 -15.68
C ASP A 73 9.14 -4.55 -15.84
N ASN A 74 8.28 -5.15 -15.02
CA ASN A 74 6.84 -4.89 -15.06
C ASN A 74 6.19 -5.14 -13.70
N ILE A 75 5.05 -4.51 -13.50
CA ILE A 75 4.19 -4.73 -12.33
C ILE A 75 2.77 -4.85 -12.85
N CYS A 76 2.04 -5.84 -12.35
CA CYS A 76 0.61 -5.92 -12.57
C CYS A 76 -0.20 -6.09 -11.29
N ILE A 77 -1.42 -5.62 -11.35
CA ILE A 77 -2.37 -5.52 -10.26
C ILE A 77 -3.65 -6.25 -10.70
N THR A 78 -4.06 -7.21 -9.88
CA THR A 78 -5.27 -8.01 -10.09
C THR A 78 -6.14 -7.94 -8.84
N LEU A 79 -7.44 -7.93 -9.06
CA LEU A 79 -8.46 -7.66 -8.05
C LEU A 79 -9.42 -8.86 -7.98
N PHE A 80 -9.79 -9.24 -6.76
CA PHE A 80 -10.75 -10.30 -6.49
C PHE A 80 -11.75 -9.80 -5.44
N PRO A 81 -13.04 -9.67 -5.75
CA PRO A 81 -14.02 -9.18 -4.77
C PRO A 81 -14.11 -10.14 -3.59
N LEU A 82 -14.28 -9.60 -2.39
CA LEU A 82 -14.56 -10.41 -1.21
C LEU A 82 -16.01 -10.91 -1.25
N PRO A 83 -16.29 -12.14 -0.80
CA PRO A 83 -17.64 -12.70 -0.84
C PRO A 83 -18.64 -11.97 0.08
N ASP A 84 -18.13 -11.37 1.16
CA ASP A 84 -18.95 -10.77 2.22
C ASP A 84 -19.15 -9.25 2.06
N ASP A 85 -18.39 -8.60 1.16
CA ASP A 85 -18.44 -7.15 0.94
C ASP A 85 -18.14 -6.79 -0.52
N ALA A 86 -19.14 -6.24 -1.20
CA ALA A 86 -19.08 -5.90 -2.62
C ALA A 86 -18.15 -4.71 -2.94
N GLU A 87 -17.80 -3.88 -1.96
CA GLU A 87 -16.92 -2.71 -2.15
C GLU A 87 -15.46 -2.99 -1.73
N THR A 88 -15.18 -4.21 -1.28
CA THR A 88 -13.87 -4.63 -0.79
C THR A 88 -13.29 -5.75 -1.63
N PHE A 89 -12.02 -5.61 -1.98
CA PHE A 89 -11.31 -6.50 -2.90
C PHE A 89 -10.01 -6.99 -2.25
N GLN A 90 -9.72 -8.27 -2.43
CA GLN A 90 -8.37 -8.80 -2.31
C GLN A 90 -7.59 -8.40 -3.57
N ILE A 91 -6.49 -7.69 -3.36
CA ILE A 91 -5.60 -7.20 -4.42
C ILE A 91 -4.30 -7.98 -4.36
N TYR A 92 -3.78 -8.36 -5.53
CA TYR A 92 -2.43 -8.89 -5.68
C TYR A 92 -1.64 -7.99 -6.63
N MET A 93 -0.44 -7.62 -6.20
CA MET A 93 0.56 -6.91 -6.98
C MET A 93 1.69 -7.87 -7.28
N SER A 94 1.82 -8.28 -8.54
CA SER A 94 2.95 -9.08 -9.02
C SER A 94 4.01 -8.13 -9.58
N LYS A 95 5.22 -8.18 -9.02
CA LYS A 95 6.39 -7.43 -9.47
C LYS A 95 7.35 -8.39 -10.14
N ILE A 96 7.77 -8.06 -11.36
CA ILE A 96 8.76 -8.83 -12.12
C ILE A 96 10.02 -7.99 -12.24
N TYR A 97 11.15 -8.57 -11.86
CA TYR A 97 12.45 -7.93 -11.92
C TYR A 97 13.14 -8.21 -13.26
N CYS A 98 14.07 -7.34 -13.64
CA CYS A 98 14.83 -7.45 -14.90
C CYS A 98 15.65 -8.75 -15.01
N ASP A 99 15.95 -9.41 -13.88
CA ASP A 99 16.64 -10.69 -13.83
C ASP A 99 15.70 -11.91 -14.00
N GLY A 100 14.39 -11.67 -14.14
CA GLY A 100 13.36 -12.69 -14.27
C GLY A 100 12.80 -13.23 -12.95
N SER A 101 13.33 -12.78 -11.80
CA SER A 101 12.72 -13.09 -10.51
C SER A 101 11.40 -12.33 -10.32
N SER A 102 10.58 -12.79 -9.38
CA SER A 102 9.24 -12.23 -9.14
C SER A 102 8.86 -12.19 -7.67
N GLU A 103 8.10 -11.18 -7.28
CA GLU A 103 7.49 -11.03 -5.96
C GLU A 103 5.97 -10.83 -6.10
N ILE A 104 5.18 -11.41 -5.20
CA ILE A 104 3.75 -11.16 -5.10
C ILE A 104 3.43 -10.56 -3.74
N ILE A 105 2.83 -9.38 -3.74
CA ILE A 105 2.38 -8.68 -2.54
C ILE A 105 0.86 -8.61 -2.56
N SER A 106 0.23 -8.83 -1.40
CA SER A 106 -1.22 -8.81 -1.25
C SER A 106 -1.70 -7.67 -0.37
N PHE A 107 -2.81 -7.03 -0.77
CA PHE A 107 -3.49 -6.00 -0.01
C PHE A 107 -4.99 -6.27 0.04
N VAL A 108 -5.66 -5.80 1.08
CA VAL A 108 -7.12 -5.62 1.06
C VAL A 108 -7.37 -4.16 0.68
N ALA A 109 -8.27 -3.93 -0.27
CA ALA A 109 -8.64 -2.58 -0.71
C ALA A 109 -10.15 -2.36 -0.61
N THR A 110 -10.54 -1.19 -0.14
CA THR A 110 -11.94 -0.75 -0.04
C THR A 110 -12.08 0.56 -0.78
N GLN A 111 -13.16 0.70 -1.55
CA GLN A 111 -13.52 1.98 -2.14
C GLN A 111 -14.13 2.88 -1.08
N MET A 112 -13.50 4.04 -0.85
CA MET A 112 -14.02 5.04 0.08
C MET A 112 -15.00 5.97 -0.62
N GLU A 113 -14.56 6.47 -1.77
CA GLU A 113 -15.29 7.30 -2.70
C GLU A 113 -14.79 6.95 -4.10
N THR A 114 -15.54 7.29 -5.14
CA THR A 114 -15.09 7.06 -6.51
C THR A 114 -13.72 7.72 -6.74
N GLY A 115 -12.75 6.99 -7.29
CA GLY A 115 -11.39 7.49 -7.51
C GLY A 115 -10.53 7.60 -6.25
N ILE A 116 -11.05 7.25 -5.05
CA ILE A 116 -10.31 7.23 -3.78
C ILE A 116 -10.43 5.84 -3.15
N ILE A 117 -9.31 5.14 -3.10
CA ILE A 117 -9.24 3.74 -2.70
C ILE A 117 -8.29 3.62 -1.51
N LYS A 118 -8.76 2.97 -0.44
CA LYS A 118 -7.94 2.70 0.74
C LYS A 118 -7.42 1.27 0.70
N TYR A 119 -6.13 1.11 0.97
CA TYR A 119 -5.44 -0.18 0.98
C TYR A 119 -4.87 -0.47 2.37
N ALA A 120 -4.86 -1.75 2.71
CA ALA A 120 -4.26 -2.27 3.93
C ALA A 120 -3.52 -3.59 3.68
N SER A 121 -2.40 -3.74 4.37
CA SER A 121 -1.70 -5.00 4.58
C SER A 121 -1.35 -5.11 6.07
N PRO A 122 -0.88 -6.27 6.56
CA PRO A 122 -0.38 -6.38 7.94
C PRO A 122 0.75 -5.38 8.29
N TYR A 123 1.45 -4.85 7.29
CA TYR A 123 2.61 -3.99 7.50
C TYR A 123 2.29 -2.51 7.42
N CYS A 124 1.26 -2.12 6.68
CA CYS A 124 1.01 -0.72 6.36
C CYS A 124 -0.37 -0.45 5.76
N THR A 125 -0.78 0.82 5.78
CA THR A 125 -1.99 1.33 5.12
C THR A 125 -1.66 2.54 4.27
N PHE A 126 -2.33 2.66 3.13
CA PHE A 126 -2.20 3.82 2.24
C PHE A 126 -3.49 4.08 1.48
N THR A 127 -3.61 5.29 0.95
CA THR A 127 -4.74 5.72 0.13
C THR A 127 -4.24 6.11 -1.24
N ASP A 128 -4.87 5.54 -2.27
CA ASP A 128 -4.66 5.91 -3.66
C ASP A 128 -5.77 6.87 -4.10
N THR A 129 -5.39 7.96 -4.74
CA THR A 129 -6.28 8.91 -5.41
C THR A 129 -5.97 8.90 -6.89
N ILE A 130 -6.93 8.51 -7.72
CA ILE A 130 -6.81 8.54 -9.18
C ILE A 130 -7.16 9.97 -9.62
N PHE A 131 -6.18 10.73 -10.07
CA PHE A 131 -6.31 12.19 -10.22
C PHE A 131 -6.11 12.72 -11.65
N GLY A 132 -5.74 11.84 -12.60
CA GLY A 132 -5.41 12.25 -13.95
C GLY A 132 -5.57 11.13 -14.97
N TYR A 133 -5.74 11.50 -16.24
CA TYR A 133 -5.73 10.58 -17.36
C TYR A 133 -4.87 11.18 -18.48
N ALA A 134 -3.75 10.54 -18.80
CA ALA A 134 -2.78 11.05 -19.77
C ALA A 134 -3.07 10.63 -21.22
N GLY A 135 -4.16 9.89 -21.46
CA GLY A 135 -4.33 9.17 -22.71
C GLY A 135 -3.46 7.90 -22.74
N CYS A 136 -3.36 7.27 -23.92
CA CYS A 136 -2.69 5.96 -24.07
C CYS A 136 -3.18 4.93 -23.03
N ASP A 137 -4.44 5.01 -22.61
CA ASP A 137 -5.01 4.10 -21.62
C ASP A 137 -4.28 4.15 -20.27
N THR A 138 -3.73 5.30 -19.88
CA THR A 138 -2.96 5.49 -18.64
C THR A 138 -3.63 6.50 -17.71
N TYR A 139 -4.08 6.02 -16.56
CA TYR A 139 -4.51 6.82 -15.42
C TYR A 139 -3.31 7.19 -14.54
N LEU A 140 -3.38 8.33 -13.86
CA LEU A 140 -2.39 8.75 -12.87
C LEU A 140 -2.95 8.53 -11.47
N VAL A 141 -2.14 7.87 -10.64
CA VAL A 141 -2.48 7.53 -9.27
C VAL A 141 -1.50 8.21 -8.34
N TYR A 142 -2.03 8.92 -7.35
CA TYR A 142 -1.29 9.49 -6.24
C TYR A 142 -1.52 8.61 -5.01
N ARG A 143 -0.45 8.00 -4.50
CA ARG A 143 -0.46 7.18 -3.29
C ARG A 143 0.04 7.99 -2.11
N CYS A 144 -0.72 7.96 -1.02
CA CYS A 144 -0.38 8.54 0.27
C CYS A 144 -0.27 7.42 1.31
N PHE A 145 0.91 7.24 1.91
CA PHE A 145 1.09 6.29 3.00
C PHE A 145 0.58 6.89 4.32
N GLU A 146 -0.28 6.17 5.03
CA GLU A 146 -0.91 6.66 6.26
C GLU A 146 -0.27 6.06 7.52
N PHE A 147 0.06 4.76 7.48
CA PHE A 147 0.62 4.03 8.60
C PHE A 147 1.56 2.92 8.12
N GLY A 148 2.55 2.60 8.95
CA GLY A 148 3.50 1.52 8.68
C GLY A 148 4.54 1.87 7.62
N ASP A 149 5.24 0.85 7.14
CA ASP A 149 6.24 0.96 6.09
C ASP A 149 5.92 -0.03 4.97
N CYS A 150 5.57 0.48 3.79
CA CYS A 150 5.36 -0.33 2.58
C CYS A 150 6.57 -0.25 1.62
N GLY A 151 7.76 0.14 2.09
CA GLY A 151 8.95 0.32 1.24
C GLY A 151 9.03 1.68 0.55
N SER A 152 8.43 2.74 1.10
CA SER A 152 8.48 4.09 0.52
C SER A 152 9.26 5.05 1.41
N VAL A 153 10.31 5.67 0.85
CA VAL A 153 11.21 6.61 1.56
C VAL A 153 10.53 7.94 1.93
N ASP A 154 9.56 8.42 1.13
CA ASP A 154 9.02 9.80 1.26
C ASP A 154 7.53 9.89 1.65
N GLY A 155 6.86 8.75 1.87
CA GLY A 155 5.46 8.71 2.32
C GLY A 155 4.43 9.08 1.25
N THR A 156 4.83 9.38 0.01
CA THR A 156 3.94 9.59 -1.15
C THR A 156 4.56 9.09 -2.45
N LEU A 157 3.77 8.57 -3.39
CA LEU A 157 4.22 8.14 -4.72
C LEU A 157 3.23 8.58 -5.81
N VAL A 158 3.73 8.83 -7.03
CA VAL A 158 2.90 8.97 -8.23
C VAL A 158 3.31 7.89 -9.22
N PHE A 159 2.31 7.21 -9.78
CA PHE A 159 2.53 6.16 -10.78
C PHE A 159 1.40 6.13 -11.81
N GLY A 160 1.68 5.51 -12.96
CA GLY A 160 0.72 5.31 -14.03
C GLY A 160 0.04 3.95 -13.94
N LEU A 161 -1.25 3.86 -14.27
CA LEU A 161 -2.02 2.62 -14.26
C LEU A 161 -2.74 2.42 -15.61
N SER A 162 -2.57 1.27 -16.23
CA SER A 162 -3.15 0.95 -17.55
C SER A 162 -3.70 -0.47 -17.62
N LYS A 163 -4.71 -0.75 -18.45
CA LYS A 163 -5.12 -2.14 -18.76
C LYS A 163 -4.22 -2.84 -19.79
N GLN A 164 -3.22 -2.15 -20.34
CA GLN A 164 -2.28 -2.70 -21.31
C GLN A 164 -0.89 -2.89 -20.71
N CYS A 165 -0.35 -4.10 -20.85
CA CYS A 165 1.06 -4.41 -20.54
C CYS A 165 1.96 -3.88 -21.67
N LYS A 166 2.09 -2.56 -21.74
CA LYS A 166 2.92 -1.87 -22.75
C LYS A 166 3.56 -0.64 -22.13
N THR A 167 4.77 -0.35 -22.60
CA THR A 167 5.47 0.90 -22.28
C THR A 167 4.63 2.10 -22.71
N ILE A 168 4.54 3.13 -21.87
CA ILE A 168 3.83 4.37 -22.20
C ILE A 168 4.51 5.09 -23.37
N GLY A 169 3.70 5.61 -24.30
CA GLY A 169 4.19 6.35 -25.46
C GLY A 169 4.67 7.76 -25.11
N LEU A 170 5.64 8.28 -25.87
CA LEU A 170 6.23 9.61 -25.69
C LEU A 170 5.20 10.76 -25.67
N SER A 171 4.14 10.67 -26.47
CA SER A 171 3.09 11.68 -26.52
C SER A 171 2.32 11.78 -25.19
N CYS A 172 2.11 10.65 -24.51
CA CYS A 172 1.39 10.59 -23.25
C CYS A 172 2.27 10.95 -22.05
N LEU A 173 3.59 10.76 -22.14
CA LEU A 173 4.54 11.24 -21.12
C LEU A 173 4.49 12.75 -20.93
N ARG A 174 4.42 13.53 -22.02
CA ARG A 174 4.25 14.99 -21.92
C ARG A 174 2.97 15.38 -21.19
N LYS A 175 1.89 14.63 -21.40
CA LYS A 175 0.62 14.87 -20.71
C LYS A 175 0.70 14.49 -19.23
N VAL A 176 1.46 13.44 -18.88
CA VAL A 176 1.76 13.10 -17.49
C VAL A 176 2.48 14.26 -16.80
N GLU A 177 3.52 14.80 -17.41
CA GLU A 177 4.28 15.94 -16.87
C GLU A 177 3.37 17.15 -16.63
N GLU A 178 2.56 17.52 -17.62
CA GLU A 178 1.58 18.62 -17.53
C GLU A 178 0.62 18.42 -16.34
N ILE A 179 0.00 17.23 -16.21
CA ILE A 179 -0.96 16.94 -15.14
C ILE A 179 -0.28 16.99 -13.76
N VAL A 180 0.94 16.46 -13.63
CA VAL A 180 1.69 16.44 -12.37
C VAL A 180 2.06 17.87 -11.94
N GLU A 181 2.52 18.70 -12.88
CA GLU A 181 2.87 20.11 -12.64
C GLU A 181 1.64 20.93 -12.22
N GLU A 182 0.53 20.81 -12.96
CA GLU A 182 -0.75 21.46 -12.62
C GLU A 182 -1.28 21.02 -11.25
N SER A 183 -1.08 19.75 -10.93
CA SER A 183 -1.47 19.18 -9.64
C SER A 183 -0.61 19.73 -8.51
N LYS A 184 0.50 20.45 -8.75
CA LYS A 184 1.45 20.92 -7.73
C LYS A 184 1.92 19.79 -6.80
N ILE A 185 2.01 18.57 -7.33
CA ILE A 185 2.66 17.47 -6.64
C ILE A 185 4.16 17.70 -6.80
N ARG A 186 4.97 17.29 -5.82
CA ARG A 186 6.42 17.47 -5.91
C ARG A 186 6.94 16.80 -7.20
N ASN A 187 7.69 17.55 -8.01
CA ASN A 187 8.31 17.00 -9.20
C ASN A 187 9.34 15.95 -8.77
N ASN A 188 8.99 14.69 -9.00
CA ASN A 188 9.87 13.55 -8.81
C ASN A 188 10.39 13.10 -10.17
N GLU A 189 11.60 12.56 -10.20
CA GLU A 189 12.05 11.82 -11.40
C GLU A 189 11.23 10.54 -11.52
N TYR A 190 10.82 10.20 -12.75
CA TYR A 190 10.04 9.01 -13.04
C TYR A 190 10.85 8.00 -13.86
N TYR A 191 10.57 6.73 -13.64
CA TYR A 191 11.07 5.60 -14.41
C TYR A 191 9.90 4.94 -15.14
N VAL A 192 10.06 4.76 -16.45
CA VAL A 192 9.09 4.05 -17.28
C VAL A 192 9.41 2.57 -17.27
N LEU A 193 8.43 1.74 -16.92
CA LEU A 193 8.66 0.29 -16.82
C LEU A 193 8.82 -0.33 -18.23
N PRO A 194 9.85 -1.18 -18.45
CA PRO A 194 10.13 -1.75 -19.76
C PRO A 194 9.05 -2.64 -20.36
N MET A 195 8.32 -3.42 -19.54
CA MET A 195 7.28 -4.36 -19.99
C MET A 195 7.77 -5.41 -21.00
N LYS A 196 8.96 -6.00 -20.78
CA LYS A 196 9.56 -6.95 -21.74
C LYS A 196 9.38 -8.41 -21.34
N LEU A 197 9.31 -8.70 -20.05
CA LEU A 197 9.19 -10.04 -19.51
C LEU A 197 7.71 -10.45 -19.33
N PRO A 198 7.40 -11.75 -19.25
CA PRO A 198 6.07 -12.21 -18.89
C PRO A 198 5.65 -11.65 -17.52
N ASN A 199 4.42 -11.15 -17.42
CA ASN A 199 3.97 -10.38 -16.25
C ASN A 199 3.61 -11.21 -15.00
N GLN A 200 3.39 -12.52 -15.17
CA GLN A 200 3.01 -13.45 -14.10
C GLN A 200 1.92 -12.90 -13.17
N CYS A 201 0.89 -12.27 -13.73
CA CYS A 201 -0.24 -11.79 -12.94
C CYS A 201 -0.99 -12.93 -12.27
N VAL A 202 -1.48 -12.68 -11.06
CA VAL A 202 -2.30 -13.65 -10.34
C VAL A 202 -3.67 -13.74 -11.01
N THR A 203 -3.99 -14.88 -11.60
CA THR A 203 -5.26 -15.08 -12.33
C THR A 203 -6.36 -15.69 -11.47
N GLN A 204 -6.04 -16.14 -10.26
CA GLN A 204 -6.98 -16.73 -9.32
C GLN A 204 -6.61 -16.33 -7.89
N GLN A 205 -7.61 -16.13 -7.03
CA GLN A 205 -7.36 -15.78 -5.64
C GLN A 205 -6.51 -16.85 -4.96
N LEU A 206 -5.39 -16.43 -4.35
CA LEU A 206 -4.51 -17.34 -3.63
C LEU A 206 -5.12 -17.60 -2.25
N CYS A 207 -5.68 -18.79 -2.06
CA CYS A 207 -6.16 -19.28 -0.78
C CYS A 207 -4.97 -19.69 0.10
N VAL A 208 -4.10 -18.74 0.48
CA VAL A 208 -3.10 -18.98 1.52
C VAL A 208 -3.80 -18.70 2.83
N ALA A 209 -4.06 -19.74 3.62
CA ALA A 209 -4.51 -19.54 4.99
C ALA A 209 -3.51 -18.56 5.65
N PRO A 210 -3.96 -17.49 6.34
CA PRO A 210 -3.04 -16.64 7.08
C PRO A 210 -2.20 -17.57 7.97
N PRO A 211 -0.88 -17.32 8.13
CA PRO A 211 -0.08 -18.09 9.08
C PRO A 211 -0.74 -17.92 10.44
N ASN A 212 -1.54 -18.91 10.83
CA ASN A 212 -2.39 -18.80 11.99
C ASN A 212 -1.52 -19.22 13.17
N PRO A 213 -1.14 -18.29 14.07
CA PRO A 213 -0.29 -18.63 15.20
C PRO A 213 -0.98 -19.61 16.17
N PHE A 214 -2.28 -19.90 15.98
CA PHE A 214 -3.08 -20.76 16.84
C PHE A 214 -3.28 -22.21 16.32
N TYR A 215 -2.83 -22.57 15.11
CA TYR A 215 -3.00 -23.94 14.58
C TYR A 215 -1.95 -24.96 15.05
N ASN A 216 -0.97 -24.56 15.87
CA ASN A 216 0.02 -25.50 16.43
C ASN A 216 -0.52 -26.36 17.60
N HIS A 217 -1.80 -26.23 17.96
CA HIS A 217 -2.41 -26.97 19.06
C HIS A 217 -3.77 -27.57 18.71
N LEU A 218 -3.83 -28.36 17.63
CA LEU A 218 -4.88 -29.37 17.55
C LEU A 218 -4.30 -30.71 18.04
N PRO A 219 -4.89 -31.34 19.07
CA PRO A 219 -4.48 -32.69 19.46
C PRO A 219 -4.70 -33.62 18.27
N ALA A 220 -3.71 -34.46 17.98
CA ALA A 220 -3.77 -35.46 16.93
C ALA A 220 -5.05 -36.28 17.08
N HIS A 221 -6.04 -36.05 16.22
CA HIS A 221 -7.15 -36.97 16.09
C HIS A 221 -6.60 -38.27 15.53
N SER A 222 -6.70 -39.29 16.37
CA SER A 222 -6.33 -40.66 16.08
C SER A 222 -6.87 -41.12 14.74
N THR A 223 -5.96 -41.64 13.92
CA THR A 223 -6.25 -42.50 12.77
C THR A 223 -7.30 -43.54 13.14
N ARG A 224 -8.49 -43.45 12.54
CA ARG A 224 -9.33 -44.62 12.29
C ARG A 224 -9.18 -45.01 10.83
N SER A 225 -8.46 -46.11 10.61
CA SER A 225 -8.45 -46.82 9.34
C SER A 225 -9.86 -47.30 9.02
N LEU A 226 -10.35 -46.98 7.82
CA LEU A 226 -11.44 -47.72 7.20
C LEU A 226 -10.82 -48.66 6.16
N HIS A 227 -10.57 -49.89 6.60
CA HIS A 227 -10.45 -51.05 5.74
C HIS A 227 -11.76 -51.85 5.88
N LYS A 228 -12.61 -51.75 4.86
CA LYS A 228 -13.49 -52.76 4.23
C LYS A 228 -14.71 -52.09 3.61
#